data_AF-A0A3R9RMK0-F1
#
_entry.id   AF-A0A3R9RMK0-F1
#
_cell.length_a   1.000
_cell.length_b   1.000
_cell.length_c   1.000
_cell.angle_alpha   90.00
_cell.angle_beta   90.00
_cell.angle_gamma   90.00
#
_symmetry.space_group_name_H-M   'P 1'
#
loop_
_entity.id
_entity.type
_entity.pdbx_description
1 polymer ?
#
loop_
_entity_poly.entity_id
_entity_poly.type
_entity_poly.pdbx_seq_one_letter_code
_entity_poly.pdbx_strand_id
1 'polypeptide(L)'
;AGLPLNPAPPLNYSITWSPEDLLDMYTRPAKIVKKGRVITVPALSYQELKYVPELNLWLEAFITDGLRTLIKTVKAEEMWEKTMRFPGHAEKIKLLIDLGFLSKNELMGIPVIKYSASVLSRSLPKDNDMAIVIVEAYGEGRRIRYSAIDFHDGENTAMSRMTGLTAVGILRLVLENKLDRGIRPPEIIGMDEDLFNNLIQWLKERGIKIAQY
;
A
#
# COMPACT_ATOMS: atom_id res chain seq x y z
N ALA A 1 0.53 -1.16 3.64
CA ALA A 1 -0.20 -2.44 3.63
C ALA A 1 -1.19 -2.48 4.78
N GLY A 2 -2.42 -2.94 4.56
CA GLY A 2 -3.37 -3.27 5.62
C GLY A 2 -3.39 -4.77 5.84
N LEU A 3 -3.34 -5.19 7.09
CA LEU A 3 -3.21 -6.58 7.52
C LEU A 3 -4.21 -6.84 8.66
N PRO A 4 -4.89 -7.99 8.69
CA PRO A 4 -5.70 -8.34 9.85
C PRO A 4 -4.82 -8.54 11.10
N LEU A 5 -5.37 -8.24 12.28
CA LEU A 5 -4.73 -8.58 13.56
C LEU A 5 -4.76 -10.09 13.81
N ASN A 6 -5.84 -10.75 13.41
CA ASN A 6 -6.05 -12.19 13.52
C ASN A 6 -6.15 -12.79 12.11
N PRO A 7 -5.01 -13.05 11.44
CA PRO A 7 -5.01 -13.67 10.13
C PRO A 7 -5.71 -15.04 10.17
N ALA A 8 -6.72 -15.21 9.33
CA ALA A 8 -7.48 -16.45 9.24
C ALA A 8 -7.46 -17.03 7.81
N PRO A 9 -7.43 -18.36 7.67
CA PRO A 9 -7.54 -19.01 6.38
C PRO A 9 -8.88 -18.69 5.70
N PRO A 10 -8.96 -18.80 4.35
CA PRO A 10 -7.93 -19.37 3.48
C PRO A 10 -6.85 -18.37 3.05
N LEU A 11 -7.12 -17.05 3.05
CA LEU A 11 -6.21 -16.04 2.49
C LEU A 11 -5.37 -15.28 3.52
N ASN A 12 -5.57 -15.51 4.82
CA ASN A 12 -4.90 -14.74 5.90
C ASN A 12 -5.05 -13.23 5.68
N TYR A 13 -6.23 -12.81 5.23
CA TYR A 13 -6.53 -11.44 4.81
C TYR A 13 -7.98 -11.08 5.12
N SER A 14 -8.20 -9.82 5.51
CA SER A 14 -9.52 -9.23 5.73
C SER A 14 -9.73 -8.06 4.79
N ILE A 15 -10.93 -7.94 4.23
CA ILE A 15 -11.28 -6.86 3.31
C ILE A 15 -11.57 -5.59 4.11
N THR A 16 -10.72 -4.58 3.93
CA THR A 16 -10.84 -3.25 4.58
C THR A 16 -11.09 -2.11 3.60
N TRP A 17 -11.09 -2.39 2.30
CA TRP A 17 -11.30 -1.43 1.21
C TRP A 17 -11.84 -2.17 -0.03
N SER A 18 -12.07 -1.44 -1.12
CA SER A 18 -12.65 -1.95 -2.37
C SER A 18 -12.05 -3.31 -2.81
N PRO A 19 -12.84 -4.40 -2.80
CA PRO A 19 -12.37 -5.72 -3.23
C PRO A 19 -12.01 -5.76 -4.72
N GLU A 20 -12.72 -5.00 -5.56
CA GLU A 20 -12.43 -4.92 -6.99
C GLU A 20 -11.05 -4.30 -7.23
N ASP A 21 -10.75 -3.17 -6.56
CA ASP A 21 -9.45 -2.50 -6.70
C ASP A 21 -8.32 -3.33 -6.09
N LEU A 22 -8.61 -4.09 -5.02
CA LEU A 22 -7.68 -5.06 -4.43
C LEU A 22 -7.29 -6.14 -5.44
N LEU A 23 -8.26 -6.71 -6.17
CA LEU A 23 -7.97 -7.72 -7.18
C LEU A 23 -7.30 -7.12 -8.43
N ASP A 24 -7.69 -5.91 -8.83
CA ASP A 24 -7.04 -5.21 -9.95
C ASP A 24 -5.54 -4.99 -9.66
N MET A 25 -5.18 -4.67 -8.42
CA MET A 25 -3.78 -4.51 -8.00
C MET A 25 -2.93 -5.77 -8.25
N TYR A 26 -3.52 -6.97 -8.19
CA TYR A 26 -2.81 -8.22 -8.44
C TYR A 26 -2.69 -8.58 -9.92
N THR A 27 -3.48 -7.96 -10.79
CA THR A 27 -3.49 -8.26 -12.24
C THR A 27 -2.88 -7.14 -13.08
N ARG A 28 -2.87 -5.90 -12.58
CA ARG A 28 -2.29 -4.76 -13.28
C ARG A 28 -0.75 -4.84 -13.24
N PRO A 29 -0.06 -4.80 -14.40
CA PRO A 29 1.40 -4.72 -14.42
C PRO A 29 1.90 -3.49 -13.66
N ALA A 30 3.01 -3.66 -12.94
CA ALA A 30 3.61 -2.61 -12.14
C ALA A 30 4.76 -1.94 -12.86
N LYS A 31 4.84 -0.61 -12.74
CA LYS A 31 6.01 0.14 -13.21
C LYS A 31 7.02 0.31 -12.08
N ILE A 32 8.27 -0.02 -12.36
CA ILE A 32 9.40 0.14 -11.45
C ILE A 32 10.55 0.87 -12.16
N VAL A 33 11.51 1.39 -11.39
CA VAL A 33 12.78 1.91 -11.92
C VAL A 33 13.87 0.89 -11.64
N LYS A 34 14.60 0.52 -12.70
CA LYS A 34 15.74 -0.40 -12.64
C LYS A 34 16.85 0.11 -13.54
N LYS A 35 18.07 0.25 -13.01
CA LYS A 35 19.21 0.91 -13.70
C LYS A 35 18.83 2.27 -14.31
N GLY A 36 18.11 3.08 -13.54
CA GLY A 36 17.65 4.41 -13.95
C GLY A 36 16.58 4.43 -15.05
N ARG A 37 16.04 3.27 -15.45
CA ARG A 37 15.02 3.16 -16.51
C ARG A 37 13.70 2.64 -15.96
N VAL A 38 12.61 3.23 -16.43
CA VAL A 38 11.26 2.74 -16.12
C VAL A 38 11.01 1.46 -16.91
N ILE A 39 10.70 0.37 -16.21
CA ILE A 39 10.31 -0.90 -16.80
C ILE A 39 8.96 -1.35 -16.25
N THR A 40 8.25 -2.17 -17.03
CA THR A 40 6.96 -2.76 -16.61
C THR A 40 7.18 -4.24 -16.30
N VAL A 41 6.72 -4.67 -15.14
CA VAL A 41 6.83 -6.06 -14.66
C VAL A 41 5.45 -6.58 -14.24
N PRO A 42 5.21 -7.90 -14.26
CA PRO A 42 3.97 -8.44 -13.68
C PRO A 42 3.82 -8.07 -12.21
N ALA A 43 2.60 -7.80 -11.74
CA ALA A 43 2.32 -7.75 -10.30
C ALA A 43 2.61 -9.12 -9.66
N LEU A 44 2.79 -9.13 -8.34
CA LEU A 44 3.19 -10.33 -7.56
C LEU A 44 4.60 -10.87 -7.91
N SER A 45 5.32 -10.27 -8.85
CA SER A 45 6.71 -10.65 -9.15
C SER A 45 7.67 -10.18 -8.06
N TYR A 46 8.88 -10.76 -8.06
CA TYR A 46 9.94 -10.48 -7.08
C TYR A 46 9.46 -10.63 -5.63
N GLN A 47 8.85 -11.78 -5.34
CA GLN A 47 8.39 -12.14 -4.01
C GLN A 47 9.58 -12.45 -3.09
N GLU A 48 9.56 -11.89 -1.89
CA GLU A 48 10.53 -12.17 -0.84
C GLU A 48 9.82 -12.36 0.50
N LEU A 49 10.47 -13.08 1.41
CA LEU A 49 10.06 -13.12 2.81
C LEU A 49 10.86 -12.03 3.56
N LYS A 50 10.15 -11.07 4.17
CA LYS A 50 10.73 -9.91 4.86
C LYS A 50 10.32 -9.94 6.33
N TYR A 51 11.32 -9.88 7.21
CA TYR A 51 11.08 -9.63 8.62
C TYR A 51 10.77 -8.14 8.84
N VAL A 52 9.71 -7.85 9.59
CA VAL A 52 9.25 -6.51 9.93
C VAL A 52 9.41 -6.32 11.44
N PRO A 53 10.51 -5.67 11.88
CA PRO A 53 10.83 -5.54 13.30
C PRO A 53 9.76 -4.84 14.12
N GLU A 54 9.08 -3.84 13.55
CA GLU A 54 8.09 -3.06 14.29
C GLU A 54 6.80 -3.82 14.62
N LEU A 55 6.55 -4.91 13.89
CA LEU A 55 5.43 -5.81 14.16
C LEU A 55 5.91 -7.12 14.79
N ASN A 56 7.23 -7.37 14.81
CA ASN A 56 7.82 -8.67 15.15
C ASN A 56 7.20 -9.82 14.33
N LEU A 57 7.02 -9.60 13.02
CA LEU A 57 6.39 -10.56 12.11
C LEU A 57 7.22 -10.79 10.85
N TRP A 58 7.09 -12.00 10.31
CA TRP A 58 7.53 -12.31 8.95
C TRP A 58 6.37 -12.16 7.99
N LEU A 59 6.55 -11.33 6.97
CA LEU A 59 5.57 -11.08 5.92
C LEU A 59 6.20 -11.42 4.56
N GLU A 60 5.38 -11.84 3.61
CA GLU A 60 5.80 -11.84 2.21
C GLU A 60 5.62 -10.44 1.62
N ALA A 61 6.55 -10.02 0.76
CA ALA A 61 6.50 -8.75 0.05
C ALA A 61 6.69 -9.01 -1.45
N PHE A 62 5.87 -8.36 -2.28
CA PHE A 62 5.89 -8.55 -3.73
C PHE A 62 5.57 -7.23 -4.45
N ILE A 63 6.00 -7.09 -5.70
CA ILE A 63 5.85 -5.83 -6.44
C ILE A 63 4.38 -5.53 -6.77
N THR A 64 3.98 -4.28 -6.52
CA THR A 64 2.69 -3.71 -6.89
C THR A 64 2.84 -2.34 -7.53
N ASP A 65 1.82 -1.91 -8.27
CA ASP A 65 1.83 -0.68 -9.06
C ASP A 65 1.42 0.58 -8.25
N GLY A 66 2.20 0.94 -7.23
CA GLY A 66 1.88 2.09 -6.39
C GLY A 66 2.90 3.23 -6.37
N LEU A 67 4.05 3.10 -7.05
CA LEU A 67 4.97 4.24 -7.25
C LEU A 67 4.29 5.44 -7.93
N ARG A 68 3.42 5.19 -8.91
CA ARG A 68 2.58 6.21 -9.59
C ARG A 68 3.39 7.45 -10.00
N THR A 69 3.16 8.59 -9.34
CA THR A 69 3.81 9.88 -9.65
C THR A 69 5.28 9.92 -9.26
N LEU A 70 5.71 9.11 -8.26
CA LEU A 70 7.12 9.02 -7.82
C LEU A 70 8.08 8.70 -8.97
N ILE A 71 7.64 7.87 -9.93
CA ILE A 71 8.43 7.51 -11.12
C ILE A 71 8.86 8.75 -11.93
N LYS A 72 8.08 9.83 -11.88
CA LYS A 72 8.34 11.07 -12.61
C LYS A 72 8.99 12.15 -11.74
N THR A 73 8.74 12.14 -10.43
CA THR A 73 9.15 13.19 -9.50
C THR A 73 10.45 12.88 -8.76
N VAL A 74 10.79 11.60 -8.60
CA VAL A 74 12.02 11.15 -7.93
C VAL A 74 12.95 10.47 -8.94
N LYS A 75 14.21 10.90 -8.97
CA LYS A 75 15.26 10.27 -9.76
C LYS A 75 16.02 9.28 -8.87
N ALA A 76 16.03 8.01 -9.26
CA ALA A 76 16.76 6.95 -8.57
C ALA A 76 17.25 5.91 -9.58
N GLU A 77 18.33 5.19 -9.26
CA GLU A 77 18.79 4.04 -10.05
C GLU A 77 17.83 2.85 -9.91
N GLU A 78 17.30 2.65 -8.71
CA GLU A 78 16.41 1.56 -8.35
C GLU A 78 15.25 2.11 -7.52
N MET A 79 14.02 1.81 -7.90
CA MET A 79 12.82 2.22 -7.15
C MET A 79 11.68 1.25 -7.43
N TRP A 80 11.05 0.75 -6.37
CA TRP A 80 9.89 -0.13 -6.43
C TRP A 80 8.98 0.10 -5.24
N GLU A 81 7.70 -0.20 -5.43
CA GLU A 81 6.77 -0.41 -4.31
C GLU A 81 6.53 -1.91 -4.16
N LYS A 82 6.56 -2.39 -2.92
CA LYS A 82 6.13 -3.74 -2.59
C LYS A 82 4.96 -3.71 -1.63
N THR A 83 3.96 -4.54 -1.90
CA THR A 83 2.86 -4.81 -0.98
C THR A 83 3.22 -5.98 -0.08
N MET A 84 2.97 -5.83 1.22
CA MET A 84 3.18 -6.88 2.21
C MET A 84 1.88 -7.63 2.55
N ARG A 85 1.97 -8.94 2.72
CA ARG A 85 0.89 -9.84 3.16
C ARG A 85 1.42 -10.92 4.08
N PHE A 86 0.52 -11.61 4.78
CA PHE A 86 0.89 -12.81 5.52
C PHE A 86 1.35 -13.92 4.55
N PRO A 87 2.34 -14.75 4.93
CA PRO A 87 2.88 -15.78 4.06
C PRO A 87 1.81 -16.71 3.46
N GLY A 88 1.97 -17.02 2.17
CA GLY A 88 1.08 -17.91 1.42
C GLY A 88 -0.15 -17.22 0.83
N HIS A 89 -0.26 -15.89 0.92
CA HIS A 89 -1.34 -15.13 0.29
C HIS A 89 -1.12 -15.03 -1.22
N ALA A 90 0.06 -14.59 -1.66
CA ALA A 90 0.42 -14.37 -3.05
C ALA A 90 0.33 -15.65 -3.89
N GLU A 91 0.74 -16.80 -3.33
CA GLU A 91 0.60 -18.10 -3.98
C GLU A 91 -0.88 -18.44 -4.28
N LYS A 92 -1.76 -18.23 -3.31
CA LYS A 92 -3.20 -18.49 -3.48
C LYS A 92 -3.85 -17.51 -4.45
N ILE A 93 -3.45 -16.24 -4.41
CA ILE A 93 -3.91 -15.25 -5.41
C ILE A 93 -3.42 -15.65 -6.80
N LYS A 94 -2.17 -16.10 -6.95
CA LYS A 94 -1.63 -16.56 -8.23
C LYS A 94 -2.41 -17.76 -8.77
N LEU A 95 -2.77 -18.73 -7.91
CA LEU A 95 -3.66 -19.82 -8.29
C LEU A 95 -4.99 -19.30 -8.86
N LEU A 96 -5.62 -18.30 -8.23
CA LEU A 96 -6.86 -17.70 -8.74
C LEU A 96 -6.66 -16.97 -10.08
N ILE A 97 -5.50 -16.32 -10.29
CA ILE A 97 -5.15 -15.69 -11.56
C ILE A 97 -5.00 -16.76 -12.66
N ASP A 98 -4.22 -17.80 -12.40
CA ASP A 98 -3.91 -18.87 -13.36
C ASP A 98 -5.17 -19.65 -13.76
N LEU A 99 -6.14 -19.77 -12.85
CA LEU A 99 -7.46 -20.36 -13.10
C LEU A 99 -8.47 -19.39 -13.76
N GLY A 100 -8.08 -18.13 -13.99
CA GLY A 100 -8.91 -17.14 -14.68
C GLY A 100 -9.96 -16.44 -13.79
N PHE A 101 -9.96 -16.66 -12.47
CA PHE A 101 -10.91 -16.03 -11.55
C PHE A 101 -10.71 -14.52 -11.40
N LEU A 102 -9.55 -13.99 -11.79
CA LEU A 102 -9.29 -12.54 -11.81
C LEU A 102 -9.32 -11.97 -13.24
N SER A 103 -9.88 -12.71 -14.20
CA SER A 103 -10.00 -12.25 -15.59
C SER A 103 -10.96 -11.06 -15.72
N LYS A 104 -10.59 -10.10 -16.57
CA LYS A 104 -11.45 -8.97 -16.96
C LYS A 104 -12.45 -9.35 -18.06
N ASN A 105 -12.30 -10.52 -18.67
CA ASN A 105 -13.26 -11.03 -19.65
C ASN A 105 -14.59 -11.35 -18.97
N GLU A 106 -15.66 -11.25 -19.74
CA GLU A 106 -16.99 -11.57 -19.24
C GLU A 106 -17.26 -13.08 -19.33
N LEU A 107 -17.89 -13.61 -18.29
CA LEU A 107 -18.52 -14.93 -18.28
C LEU A 107 -20.00 -14.71 -17.96
N MET A 108 -20.88 -15.11 -18.88
CA MET A 108 -22.33 -14.88 -18.76
C MET A 108 -22.70 -13.39 -18.60
N GLY A 109 -21.99 -12.48 -19.27
CA GLY A 109 -22.27 -11.04 -19.27
C GLY A 109 -21.77 -10.28 -18.03
N ILE A 110 -20.96 -10.93 -17.16
CA ILE A 110 -20.36 -10.30 -15.99
C ILE A 110 -18.84 -10.49 -16.04
N PRO A 111 -18.02 -9.43 -15.86
CA PRO A 111 -16.57 -9.59 -15.72
C PRO A 111 -16.23 -10.52 -14.55
N VAL A 112 -15.46 -11.58 -14.81
CA VAL A 112 -15.17 -12.62 -13.81
C VAL A 112 -14.55 -12.03 -12.54
N ILE A 113 -13.65 -11.05 -12.69
CA ILE A 113 -13.03 -10.35 -11.55
C ILE A 113 -14.05 -9.67 -10.62
N LYS A 114 -15.15 -9.11 -11.14
CA LYS A 114 -16.20 -8.48 -10.32
C LYS A 114 -17.00 -9.50 -9.53
N TYR A 115 -17.29 -10.64 -10.17
CA TYR A 115 -17.92 -11.76 -9.49
C TYR A 115 -17.02 -12.30 -8.37
N SER A 116 -15.73 -12.53 -8.66
CA SER A 116 -14.75 -12.97 -7.66
C SER A 116 -14.59 -11.97 -6.51
N ALA A 117 -14.56 -10.68 -6.80
CA ALA A 117 -14.53 -9.62 -5.78
C ALA A 117 -15.74 -9.72 -4.83
N SER A 118 -16.93 -9.93 -5.39
CA SER A 118 -18.17 -10.11 -4.63
C SER A 118 -18.16 -11.35 -3.75
N VAL A 119 -17.66 -12.48 -4.29
CA VAL A 119 -17.51 -13.74 -3.54
C VAL A 119 -16.53 -13.54 -2.39
N LEU A 120 -15.34 -13.00 -2.65
CA LEU A 120 -14.33 -12.75 -1.62
C LEU A 120 -14.84 -11.80 -0.53
N SER A 121 -15.56 -10.74 -0.90
CA SER A 121 -16.17 -9.80 0.05
C SER A 121 -17.15 -10.46 1.01
N ARG A 122 -17.82 -11.54 0.59
CA ARG A 122 -18.74 -12.30 1.44
C ARG A 122 -18.02 -13.38 2.24
N SER A 123 -17.00 -14.00 1.68
CA SER A 123 -16.34 -15.18 2.25
C SER A 123 -15.21 -14.86 3.21
N LEU A 124 -14.54 -13.71 3.06
CA LEU A 124 -13.45 -13.33 3.94
C LEU A 124 -13.97 -12.72 5.24
N PRO A 125 -13.34 -13.03 6.39
CA PRO A 125 -13.73 -12.47 7.66
C PRO A 125 -13.51 -10.95 7.66
N LYS A 126 -14.36 -10.27 8.42
CA LYS A 126 -14.08 -8.90 8.87
C LYS A 126 -13.37 -9.01 10.21
N ASP A 127 -12.26 -8.32 10.35
CA ASP A 127 -11.46 -8.30 11.56
C ASP A 127 -10.90 -6.90 11.77
N ASN A 128 -10.47 -6.63 12.99
CA ASN A 128 -9.64 -5.47 13.28
C ASN A 128 -8.34 -5.59 12.48
N ASP A 129 -7.83 -4.47 12.00
CA ASP A 129 -6.64 -4.40 11.17
C ASP A 129 -5.52 -3.58 11.81
N MET A 130 -4.34 -3.77 11.24
CA MET A 130 -3.19 -2.89 11.37
C MET A 130 -2.80 -2.38 9.99
N ALA A 131 -2.28 -1.16 9.94
CA ALA A 131 -1.71 -0.59 8.74
C ALA A 131 -0.23 -0.30 8.99
N ILE A 132 0.61 -0.67 8.03
CA ILE A 132 2.03 -0.35 8.06
C ILE A 132 2.53 0.11 6.70
N VAL A 133 3.34 1.16 6.70
CA VAL A 133 4.18 1.57 5.57
C VAL A 133 5.61 1.66 6.06
N ILE A 134 6.53 1.13 5.26
CA ILE A 134 7.98 1.24 5.47
C ILE A 134 8.55 1.86 4.20
N VAL A 135 9.35 2.91 4.37
CA VAL A 135 10.08 3.55 3.28
C VAL A 135 11.57 3.42 3.59
N GLU A 136 12.32 2.86 2.65
CA GLU A 136 13.78 2.71 2.76
C GLU A 136 14.42 3.40 1.55
N ALA A 137 15.34 4.31 1.82
CA ALA A 137 16.12 5.02 0.81
C ALA A 137 17.61 4.80 1.06
N TYR A 138 18.36 4.61 -0.03
CA TYR A 138 19.80 4.36 0.00
C TYR A 138 20.51 5.31 -0.97
N GLY A 139 21.57 5.95 -0.52
CA GLY A 139 22.34 6.89 -1.32
C GLY A 139 23.61 7.33 -0.60
N GLU A 140 24.70 7.56 -1.34
CA GLU A 140 25.98 8.06 -0.79
C GLU A 140 26.50 7.25 0.42
N GLY A 141 26.30 5.93 0.41
CA GLY A 141 26.69 5.04 1.52
C GLY A 141 25.82 5.17 2.78
N ARG A 142 24.73 5.93 2.73
CA ARG A 142 23.76 6.11 3.82
C ARG A 142 22.47 5.35 3.52
N ARG A 143 21.79 4.98 4.61
CA ARG A 143 20.43 4.43 4.59
C ARG A 143 19.56 5.32 5.45
N ILE A 144 18.40 5.69 4.93
CA ILE A 144 17.32 6.34 5.70
C ILE A 144 16.12 5.41 5.69
N ARG A 145 15.52 5.19 6.85
CA ARG A 145 14.34 4.35 6.98
C ARG A 145 13.26 5.05 7.79
N TYR A 146 12.05 5.09 7.24
CA TYR A 146 10.85 5.50 7.96
C TYR A 146 9.88 4.33 8.09
N SER A 147 9.15 4.31 9.19
CA SER A 147 7.94 3.50 9.30
C SER A 147 6.79 4.33 9.84
N ALA A 148 5.59 4.02 9.36
CA ALA A 148 4.33 4.54 9.86
C ALA A 148 3.41 3.35 10.15
N ILE A 149 2.90 3.27 11.37
CA ILE A 149 2.08 2.16 11.85
C ILE A 149 0.85 2.71 12.56
N ASP A 150 -0.29 2.10 12.28
CA ASP A 150 -1.54 2.34 12.99
C ASP A 150 -2.28 1.03 13.26
N PHE A 151 -3.16 1.05 14.24
CA PHE A 151 -3.99 -0.09 14.65
C PHE A 151 -5.45 0.35 14.70
N HIS A 152 -6.36 -0.61 14.53
CA HIS A 152 -7.79 -0.39 14.73
C HIS A 152 -8.05 0.26 16.09
N ASP A 153 -8.81 1.36 16.14
CA ASP A 153 -9.00 2.16 17.37
C ASP A 153 -10.30 1.85 18.13
N GLY A 154 -11.09 0.89 17.63
CA GLY A 154 -12.37 0.47 18.18
C GLY A 154 -13.56 0.99 17.37
N GLU A 155 -13.38 2.08 16.63
CA GLU A 155 -14.40 2.66 15.76
C GLU A 155 -14.00 2.55 14.28
N ASN A 156 -12.73 2.82 13.98
CA ASN A 156 -12.19 2.93 12.64
C ASN A 156 -11.06 1.91 12.42
N THR A 157 -11.05 1.35 11.21
CA THR A 157 -9.93 0.53 10.73
C THR A 157 -8.65 1.35 10.64
N ALA A 158 -7.51 0.72 10.93
CA ALA A 158 -6.19 1.31 10.76
C ALA A 158 -5.99 1.81 9.33
N MET A 159 -6.48 1.06 8.34
CA MET A 159 -6.43 1.47 6.93
C MET A 159 -7.20 2.77 6.67
N SER A 160 -8.42 2.89 7.20
CA SER A 160 -9.25 4.09 7.02
C SER A 160 -8.66 5.28 7.75
N ARG A 161 -8.12 5.08 8.96
CA ARG A 161 -7.43 6.12 9.72
C ARG A 161 -6.19 6.62 8.99
N MET A 162 -5.28 5.73 8.61
CA MET A 162 -4.04 6.11 7.94
C MET A 162 -4.31 6.83 6.60
N THR A 163 -5.30 6.36 5.83
CA THR A 163 -5.69 6.98 4.56
C THR A 163 -6.41 8.31 4.76
N GLY A 164 -7.49 8.30 5.54
CA GLY A 164 -8.37 9.44 5.74
C GLY A 164 -7.70 10.57 6.51
N LEU A 165 -6.97 10.27 7.58
CA LEU A 165 -6.24 11.30 8.33
C LEU A 165 -5.16 11.93 7.47
N THR A 166 -4.42 11.16 6.66
CA THR A 166 -3.45 11.74 5.72
C THR A 166 -4.13 12.70 4.73
N ALA A 167 -5.28 12.33 4.17
CA ALA A 167 -6.03 13.20 3.28
C ALA A 167 -6.51 14.49 3.98
N VAL A 168 -7.00 14.39 5.22
CA VAL A 168 -7.40 15.56 6.04
C VAL A 168 -6.19 16.43 6.40
N GLY A 169 -5.05 15.82 6.72
CA GLY A 169 -3.81 16.54 7.00
C GLY A 169 -3.33 17.36 5.81
N ILE A 170 -3.40 16.79 4.60
CA ILE A 170 -3.11 17.50 3.36
C ILE A 170 -4.15 18.60 3.09
N LEU A 171 -5.44 18.32 3.26
CA LEU A 171 -6.51 19.31 3.11
C LEU A 171 -6.29 20.52 4.03
N ARG A 172 -5.79 20.30 5.25
CA ARG A 172 -5.43 21.39 6.16
C ARG A 172 -4.38 22.32 5.54
N LEU A 173 -3.31 21.77 4.96
CA LEU A 173 -2.28 22.57 4.29
C LEU A 173 -2.84 23.38 3.11
N VAL A 174 -3.80 22.81 2.37
CA VAL A 174 -4.52 23.54 1.32
C VAL A 174 -5.31 24.71 1.90
N LEU A 175 -6.09 24.49 2.95
CA LEU A 175 -6.92 25.53 3.60
C LEU A 175 -6.09 26.64 4.26
N GLU A 176 -4.89 26.29 4.75
CA GLU A 176 -3.91 27.24 5.28
C GLU A 176 -3.16 28.02 4.18
N ASN A 177 -3.49 27.82 2.90
CA ASN A 177 -2.81 28.40 1.73
C ASN A 177 -1.29 28.09 1.69
N LYS A 178 -0.88 26.94 2.24
CA LYS A 178 0.52 26.50 2.25
C LYS A 178 0.96 25.78 0.97
N LEU A 179 0.02 25.46 0.08
CA LEU A 179 0.28 24.74 -1.17
C LEU A 179 -0.08 25.62 -2.37
N ASP A 180 0.81 25.63 -3.36
CA ASP A 180 0.57 26.30 -4.63
C ASP A 180 -0.63 25.72 -5.37
N ARG A 181 -1.29 26.58 -6.15
CA ARG A 181 -2.38 26.19 -7.05
C ARG A 181 -1.89 25.20 -8.14
N GLY A 182 -2.83 24.41 -8.65
CA GLY A 182 -2.63 23.46 -9.75
C GLY A 182 -2.69 22.00 -9.32
N ILE A 183 -2.41 21.09 -10.26
CA ILE A 183 -2.33 19.65 -9.99
C ILE A 183 -0.95 19.35 -9.42
N ARG A 184 -0.91 18.94 -8.16
CA ARG A 184 0.33 18.68 -7.43
C ARG A 184 0.34 17.25 -6.89
N PRO A 185 1.40 16.47 -7.14
CA PRO A 185 1.51 15.12 -6.60
C PRO A 185 1.89 15.18 -5.11
N PRO A 186 1.43 14.25 -4.26
CA PRO A 186 1.55 14.36 -2.81
C PRO A 186 2.99 14.42 -2.31
N GLU A 187 3.94 13.80 -3.02
CA GLU A 187 5.35 13.78 -2.64
C GLU A 187 5.99 15.18 -2.59
N ILE A 188 5.42 16.22 -3.22
CA ILE A 188 5.95 17.58 -3.09
C ILE A 188 5.91 18.07 -1.63
N ILE A 189 4.94 17.59 -0.85
CA ILE A 189 4.81 17.93 0.57
C ILE A 189 5.98 17.31 1.35
N GLY A 190 6.44 16.14 0.94
CA GLY A 190 7.62 15.48 1.51
C GLY A 190 8.95 16.05 1.06
N MET A 191 8.98 16.86 -0.01
CA MET A 191 10.19 17.54 -0.51
C MET A 191 10.43 18.89 0.18
N ASP A 192 9.45 19.38 0.94
CA ASP A 192 9.55 20.58 1.76
C ASP A 192 9.57 20.16 3.24
N GLU A 193 10.66 20.50 3.94
CA GLU A 193 10.88 20.03 5.32
C GLU A 193 9.84 20.57 6.30
N ASP A 194 9.41 21.82 6.14
CA ASP A 194 8.42 22.45 7.01
C ASP A 194 7.03 21.82 6.80
N LEU A 195 6.61 21.65 5.55
CA LEU A 195 5.34 21.01 5.23
C LEU A 195 5.31 19.54 5.66
N PHE A 196 6.40 18.82 5.43
CA PHE A 196 6.56 17.43 5.86
C PHE A 196 6.43 17.33 7.38
N ASN A 197 7.25 18.09 8.13
CA ASN A 197 7.24 18.05 9.59
C ASN A 197 5.86 18.45 10.16
N ASN A 198 5.22 19.46 9.57
CA ASN A 198 3.89 19.91 9.97
C ASN A 198 2.79 18.86 9.74
N LEU A 199 2.89 18.07 8.66
CA LEU A 199 1.98 16.95 8.41
C LEU A 199 2.26 15.77 9.34
N ILE A 200 3.53 15.36 9.47
CA ILE A 200 3.93 14.23 10.31
C ILE A 200 3.57 14.46 11.78
N GLN A 201 3.84 15.66 12.30
CA GLN A 201 3.47 16.02 13.66
C GLN A 201 1.96 15.92 13.89
N TRP A 202 1.16 16.44 12.96
CA TRP A 202 -0.30 16.37 13.03
C TRP A 202 -0.85 14.94 12.99
N LEU A 203 -0.21 14.04 12.22
CA LEU A 203 -0.55 12.62 12.17
C LEU A 203 -0.19 11.92 13.49
N LYS A 204 0.97 12.23 14.06
CA LYS A 204 1.41 11.72 15.38
C LYS A 204 0.45 12.11 16.50
N GLU A 205 -0.03 13.35 16.51
CA GLU A 205 -1.03 13.85 17.46
C GLU A 205 -2.37 13.10 17.40
N ARG A 206 -2.63 12.39 16.29
CA ARG A 206 -3.82 11.53 16.09
C ARG A 206 -3.56 10.05 16.32
N GLY A 207 -2.39 9.73 16.89
CA GLY A 207 -2.02 8.38 17.31
C GLY A 207 -1.31 7.54 16.25
N ILE A 208 -1.07 8.05 15.04
CA ILE A 208 -0.28 7.32 14.03
C ILE A 208 1.18 7.29 14.49
N LYS A 209 1.72 6.08 14.66
CA LYS A 209 3.10 5.88 15.13
C LYS A 209 4.07 6.00 13.97
N ILE A 210 4.78 7.11 13.88
CA ILE A 210 5.77 7.38 12.82
C ILE A 210 7.17 7.49 13.42
N ALA A 211 8.11 6.68 12.92
CA ALA A 211 9.49 6.63 13.38
C ALA A 211 10.49 6.72 12.22
N GLN A 212 11.66 7.28 12.52
CA GLN A 212 12.83 7.33 11.65
C GLN A 212 13.96 6.54 12.31
N TYR A 213 14.73 5.79 11.52
CA TYR A 213 15.85 4.96 11.95
C TYR A 213 17.09 5.23 11.12
#